data_AF-A0A843LEQ3-F1
#
_entry.id   AF-A0A843LEQ3-F1
#
_cell.length_a   1.000
_cell.length_b   1.000
_cell.length_c   1.000
_cell.angle_alpha   90.00
_cell.angle_beta   90.00
_cell.angle_gamma   90.00
#
_symmetry.space_group_name_H-M   'P 1'
#
loop_
_entity.id
_entity.type
_entity.pdbx_description
1 polymer ?
#
loop_
_entity_poly.entity_id
_entity_poly.type
_entity_poly.pdbx_seq_one_letter_code
_entity_poly.pdbx_strand_id
1 'polypeptide(L)'
;MKELIILLILFILPILLIYLNIIPKEYYLIVLGIVVIFAIALTIYQHIPLKDLGIRADNLKQTFLPHLVFTLVVLVILLILVKYNGASVIKNWQTDRHFQYMFLIISFAQAFVFLSFLMPRLNSLTNSLLLSLIINALIFTAIHFVYADFYHEAGILFLVGFGFAAVYAYYPNLLWAGISHAVLNFVTVLFGFLSNIRS
;
A
#
# COMPACT_ATOMS: atom_id res chain seq x y z
N MET A 1 24.48 -5.08 -0.72
CA MET A 1 24.12 -6.50 -0.91
C MET A 1 22.97 -6.95 -0.02
N LYS A 2 23.02 -6.75 1.30
CA LYS A 2 21.92 -7.12 2.23
C LYS A 2 20.55 -6.54 1.85
N GLU A 3 20.46 -5.25 1.59
CA GLU A 3 19.19 -4.60 1.22
C GLU A 3 18.59 -5.11 -0.10
N LEU A 4 19.43 -5.43 -1.08
CA LEU A 4 18.98 -6.02 -2.34
C LEU A 4 18.36 -7.40 -2.11
N ILE A 5 18.96 -8.22 -1.24
CA ILE A 5 18.43 -9.54 -0.89
C ILE A 5 17.08 -9.40 -0.18
N ILE A 6 16.95 -8.45 0.76
CA ILE A 6 15.67 -8.17 1.43
C ILE A 6 14.61 -7.76 0.42
N LEU A 7 14.94 -6.86 -0.51
CA LEU A 7 14.04 -6.44 -1.59
C LEU A 7 13.56 -7.63 -2.42
N LEU A 8 14.50 -8.46 -2.88
CA LEU A 8 14.17 -9.60 -3.73
C LEU A 8 13.31 -10.63 -3.00
N ILE A 9 13.64 -10.96 -1.74
CA ILE A 9 12.95 -12.02 -0.98
C ILE A 9 11.59 -11.56 -0.44
N LEU A 10 11.48 -10.34 0.08
CA LEU A 10 10.25 -9.88 0.75
C LEU A 10 9.27 -9.18 -0.19
N PHE A 11 9.74 -8.58 -1.29
CA PHE A 11 8.89 -7.77 -2.15
C PHE A 11 8.74 -8.36 -3.55
N ILE A 12 9.80 -8.89 -4.15
CA ILE A 12 9.71 -9.39 -5.53
C ILE A 12 9.26 -10.84 -5.57
N LEU A 13 9.91 -11.74 -4.81
CA LEU A 13 9.63 -13.17 -4.82
C LEU A 13 8.16 -13.49 -4.47
N PRO A 14 7.54 -12.93 -3.40
CA PRO A 14 6.17 -13.29 -3.06
C PRO A 14 5.18 -12.85 -4.14
N ILE A 15 5.40 -11.67 -4.74
CA ILE A 15 4.59 -11.17 -5.84
C ILE A 15 4.74 -12.07 -7.07
N LEU A 16 5.96 -12.49 -7.42
CA LEU A 16 6.19 -13.39 -8.55
C LEU A 16 5.54 -14.76 -8.33
N LEU A 17 5.66 -15.33 -7.13
CA LEU A 17 5.04 -16.61 -6.80
C LEU A 17 3.50 -16.55 -6.88
N ILE A 18 2.91 -15.42 -6.47
CA ILE A 18 1.47 -15.18 -6.63
C ILE A 18 1.10 -14.98 -8.11
N TYR A 19 1.84 -14.14 -8.83
CA TYR A 19 1.58 -13.85 -10.25
C TYR A 19 1.66 -15.10 -11.14
N LEU A 20 2.59 -16.01 -10.84
CA LEU A 20 2.77 -17.29 -11.54
C LEU A 20 1.79 -18.38 -11.08
N ASN A 21 0.86 -18.07 -10.17
CA ASN A 21 -0.08 -19.02 -9.56
C ASN A 21 0.59 -20.23 -8.89
N ILE A 22 1.82 -20.05 -8.36
CA ILE A 22 2.51 -21.09 -7.58
C ILE A 22 1.90 -21.19 -6.18
N ILE A 23 1.48 -20.04 -5.62
CA ILE A 23 0.76 -19.98 -4.35
C ILE A 23 -0.75 -20.07 -4.67
N PRO A 24 -1.52 -20.96 -4.02
CA PRO A 24 -2.97 -20.96 -4.14
C PRO A 24 -3.60 -19.73 -3.48
N LYS A 25 -4.75 -19.27 -4.00
CA LYS A 25 -5.35 -17.98 -3.66
C LYS A 25 -5.77 -17.85 -2.20
N GLU A 26 -6.21 -18.95 -1.60
CA GLU A 26 -6.56 -19.03 -0.19
C GLU A 26 -5.37 -18.68 0.72
N TYR A 27 -4.14 -18.73 0.21
CA TYR A 27 -2.92 -18.37 0.93
C TYR A 27 -2.39 -16.96 0.61
N TYR A 28 -2.98 -16.20 -0.31
CA TYR A 28 -2.45 -14.88 -0.69
C TYR A 28 -2.31 -13.93 0.51
N LEU A 29 -3.37 -13.79 1.31
CA LEU A 29 -3.33 -12.95 2.51
C LEU A 29 -2.32 -13.46 3.55
N ILE A 30 -2.14 -14.78 3.65
CA ILE A 30 -1.18 -15.38 4.58
C ILE A 30 0.24 -15.03 4.15
N VAL A 31 0.57 -15.18 2.86
CA VAL A 31 1.90 -14.85 2.33
C VAL A 31 2.20 -13.36 2.48
N LEU A 32 1.24 -12.48 2.17
CA LEU A 32 1.41 -11.04 2.39
C LEU A 32 1.54 -10.69 3.88
N GLY A 33 0.80 -11.37 4.75
CA GLY A 33 0.93 -11.25 6.21
C GLY A 33 2.32 -11.67 6.71
N ILE A 34 2.90 -12.73 6.15
CA ILE A 34 4.26 -13.16 6.44
C ILE A 34 5.27 -12.07 6.07
N VAL A 35 5.11 -11.41 4.92
CA VAL A 35 5.96 -10.27 4.52
C VAL A 35 5.91 -9.15 5.57
N VAL A 36 4.72 -8.80 6.06
CA VAL A 36 4.54 -7.79 7.12
C VAL A 36 5.26 -8.21 8.41
N ILE A 37 5.09 -9.46 8.84
CA ILE A 37 5.72 -9.99 10.06
C ILE A 37 7.25 -9.94 9.94
N PHE A 38 7.81 -10.36 8.80
CA PHE A 38 9.26 -10.29 8.58
C PHE A 38 9.77 -8.85 8.53
N ALA A 39 9.02 -7.93 7.91
CA ALA A 39 9.38 -6.51 7.91
C ALA A 39 9.42 -5.93 9.34
N ILE A 40 8.43 -6.26 10.18
CA ILE A 40 8.42 -5.87 11.60
C ILE A 40 9.60 -6.50 12.35
N ALA A 41 9.84 -7.80 12.17
CA ALA A 41 10.92 -8.52 12.84
C ALA A 41 12.31 -7.95 12.47
N LEU A 42 12.53 -7.64 11.20
CA LEU A 42 13.77 -7.01 10.73
C LEU A 42 13.93 -5.59 11.28
N THR A 43 12.87 -4.81 11.34
CA THR A 43 12.88 -3.48 11.96
C THR A 43 13.31 -3.55 13.44
N ILE A 44 12.76 -4.49 14.19
CA ILE A 44 13.12 -4.72 15.60
C ILE A 44 14.57 -5.19 15.71
N TYR A 45 14.97 -6.18 14.92
CA TYR A 45 16.33 -6.73 14.92
C TYR A 45 17.39 -5.68 14.56
N GLN A 46 17.10 -4.79 13.62
CA GLN A 46 17.99 -3.70 13.20
C GLN A 46 17.91 -2.47 14.11
N HIS A 47 17.08 -2.51 15.16
CA HIS A 47 16.91 -1.41 16.12
C HIS A 47 16.55 -0.08 15.45
N ILE A 48 15.73 -0.12 14.39
CA ILE A 48 15.34 1.09 13.66
C ILE A 48 14.43 1.94 14.58
N PRO A 49 14.78 3.21 14.85
CA PRO A 49 13.96 4.09 15.67
C PRO A 49 12.56 4.29 15.06
N LEU A 50 11.54 4.31 15.91
CA LEU A 50 10.15 4.57 15.48
C LEU A 50 10.00 5.87 14.69
N LYS A 51 10.78 6.90 15.03
CA LYS A 51 10.80 8.19 14.33
C LYS A 51 11.23 8.06 12.87
N ASP A 52 12.19 7.18 12.59
CA ASP A 52 12.72 6.94 11.23
C ASP A 52 11.72 6.13 10.39
N LEU A 53 10.85 5.37 11.05
CA LEU A 53 9.68 4.71 10.46
C LEU A 53 8.47 5.65 10.31
N GLY A 54 8.61 6.94 10.60
CA GLY A 54 7.52 7.91 10.61
C GLY A 54 6.44 7.64 11.68
N ILE A 55 6.70 6.79 12.66
CA ILE A 55 5.83 6.55 13.80
C ILE A 55 6.16 7.60 14.86
N ARG A 56 5.52 8.77 14.74
CA ARG A 56 5.84 9.94 15.56
C ARG A 56 4.63 10.85 15.76
N ALA A 57 4.54 11.45 16.95
CA ALA A 57 3.43 12.31 17.35
C ALA A 57 3.76 13.82 17.28
N ASP A 58 5.05 14.16 17.22
CA ASP A 58 5.57 15.52 17.29
C ASP A 58 5.30 16.35 16.02
N ASN A 59 5.05 15.72 14.87
CA ASN A 59 4.75 16.40 13.61
C ASN A 59 3.29 16.24 13.13
N LEU A 60 2.39 15.67 13.94
CA LEU A 60 1.02 15.32 13.52
C LEU A 60 0.28 16.48 12.85
N LYS A 61 0.32 17.67 13.46
CA LYS A 61 -0.36 18.86 12.92
C LYS A 61 0.23 19.31 11.57
N GLN A 62 1.55 19.24 11.43
CA GLN A 62 2.27 19.70 10.24
C GLN A 62 2.02 18.76 9.06
N THR A 63 1.97 17.45 9.32
CA THR A 63 1.79 16.43 8.29
C THR A 63 0.32 16.17 7.93
N PHE A 64 -0.64 16.66 8.73
CA PHE A 64 -2.07 16.43 8.49
C PHE A 64 -2.53 16.98 7.14
N LEU A 65 -2.22 18.25 6.85
CA LEU A 65 -2.74 18.93 5.66
C LEU A 65 -2.26 18.29 4.34
N PRO A 66 -0.98 17.96 4.14
CA PRO A 66 -0.52 17.27 2.93
C PRO A 66 -1.24 15.94 2.66
N HIS A 67 -1.42 15.12 3.71
CA HIS A 67 -2.12 13.84 3.58
C HIS A 67 -3.61 14.03 3.29
N LEU A 68 -4.27 14.99 3.95
CA LEU A 68 -5.66 15.31 3.71
C LEU A 68 -5.87 15.76 2.26
N VAL A 69 -5.07 16.70 1.77
CA VAL A 69 -5.16 17.20 0.39
C VAL A 69 -4.96 16.06 -0.61
N PHE A 70 -3.92 15.24 -0.43
CA PHE A 70 -3.69 14.08 -1.28
C PHE A 70 -4.88 13.11 -1.28
N THR A 71 -5.42 12.79 -0.09
CA THR A 71 -6.57 11.88 0.06
C THR A 71 -7.79 12.42 -0.66
N LEU A 72 -8.10 13.71 -0.49
CA LEU A 72 -9.27 14.34 -1.12
C LEU A 72 -9.13 14.38 -2.65
N VAL A 73 -7.94 14.68 -3.18
CA VAL A 73 -7.69 14.68 -4.62
C VAL A 73 -7.91 13.29 -5.21
N VAL A 74 -7.30 12.25 -4.62
CA VAL A 74 -7.47 10.87 -5.09
C VAL A 74 -8.91 10.41 -4.95
N LEU A 75 -9.58 10.76 -3.85
CA LEU A 75 -10.99 10.43 -3.63
C LEU A 75 -11.89 11.05 -4.70
N VAL A 76 -11.69 12.31 -5.05
CA VAL A 76 -12.45 12.97 -6.13
C VAL A 76 -12.22 12.26 -7.46
N ILE A 77 -10.97 11.93 -7.80
CA ILE A 77 -10.65 11.18 -9.02
C ILE A 77 -11.36 9.83 -9.03
N LEU A 78 -11.33 9.10 -7.92
CA LEU A 78 -12.00 7.81 -7.77
C LEU A 78 -13.52 7.93 -7.95
N LEU A 79 -14.16 8.92 -7.32
CA LEU A 79 -15.60 9.14 -7.46
C LEU A 79 -16.01 9.54 -8.88
N ILE A 80 -15.15 10.27 -9.59
CA ILE A 80 -15.34 10.55 -11.02
C ILE A 80 -15.30 9.23 -11.81
N LEU A 81 -14.31 8.37 -11.58
CA LEU A 81 -14.20 7.07 -12.25
C LEU A 81 -15.38 6.15 -11.95
N VAL A 82 -15.84 6.10 -10.70
CA VAL A 82 -17.06 5.38 -10.29
C VAL A 82 -18.24 5.81 -11.16
N LYS A 83 -18.45 7.13 -11.31
CA LYS A 83 -19.54 7.69 -12.10
C LYS A 83 -19.42 7.32 -13.59
N TYR A 84 -18.22 7.41 -14.17
CA TYR A 84 -18.00 7.09 -15.59
C TYR A 84 -18.13 5.60 -15.90
N ASN A 85 -17.70 4.73 -14.98
CA ASN A 85 -17.75 3.27 -15.17
C ASN A 85 -19.11 2.67 -14.78
N GLY A 86 -20.05 3.47 -14.27
CA GLY A 86 -21.35 2.98 -13.78
C GLY A 86 -21.21 2.01 -12.60
N ALA A 87 -20.12 2.13 -11.83
CA ALA A 87 -19.87 1.26 -10.69
C ALA A 87 -20.93 1.50 -9.60
N SER A 88 -21.38 0.43 -8.97
CA SER A 88 -22.39 0.48 -7.93
C SER A 88 -21.83 -0.01 -6.60
N VAL A 89 -22.42 0.47 -5.51
CA VAL A 89 -22.01 0.10 -4.16
C VAL A 89 -22.22 -1.40 -3.95
N ILE A 90 -21.21 -2.10 -3.44
CA ILE A 90 -21.31 -3.52 -3.08
C ILE A 90 -22.43 -3.71 -2.05
N LYS A 91 -23.32 -4.67 -2.30
CA LYS A 91 -24.40 -5.02 -1.37
C LYS A 91 -23.83 -5.64 -0.09
N ASN A 92 -24.48 -5.40 1.05
CA ASN A 92 -24.13 -6.01 2.35
C ASN A 92 -22.74 -5.64 2.91
N TRP A 93 -22.10 -4.58 2.41
CA TRP A 93 -20.80 -4.11 2.91
C TRP A 93 -20.79 -3.88 4.44
N GLN A 94 -21.93 -3.51 5.04
CA GLN A 94 -22.05 -3.30 6.48
C GLN A 94 -21.86 -4.57 7.33
N THR A 95 -22.17 -5.74 6.76
CA THR A 95 -22.11 -7.04 7.44
C THR A 95 -20.85 -7.83 7.09
N ASP A 96 -20.06 -7.36 6.13
CA ASP A 96 -18.85 -8.03 5.66
C ASP A 96 -17.65 -7.66 6.55
N ARG A 97 -16.94 -8.68 7.06
CA ARG A 97 -15.79 -8.53 7.96
C ARG A 97 -14.64 -7.73 7.33
N HIS A 98 -14.47 -7.81 6.02
CA HIS A 98 -13.48 -7.03 5.29
C HIS A 98 -13.72 -5.53 5.50
N PHE A 99 -14.97 -5.11 5.33
CA PHE A 99 -15.44 -3.73 5.45
C PHE A 99 -15.58 -3.25 6.89
N GLN A 100 -15.73 -4.15 7.87
CA GLN A 100 -15.80 -3.77 9.28
C GLN A 100 -14.43 -3.44 9.86
N TYR A 101 -13.43 -4.31 9.67
CA TYR A 101 -12.15 -4.19 10.39
C TYR A 101 -10.90 -4.53 9.56
N MET A 102 -10.97 -5.45 8.59
CA MET A 102 -9.74 -5.90 7.91
C MET A 102 -9.14 -4.82 7.02
N PHE A 103 -9.95 -3.96 6.39
CA PHE A 103 -9.43 -2.88 5.55
C PHE A 103 -8.49 -1.96 6.33
N LEU A 104 -8.79 -1.67 7.60
CA LEU A 104 -7.96 -0.83 8.46
C LEU A 104 -6.60 -1.50 8.73
N ILE A 105 -6.62 -2.77 9.16
CA ILE A 105 -5.41 -3.53 9.47
C ILE A 105 -4.52 -3.65 8.23
N ILE A 106 -5.12 -4.01 7.09
CA ILE A 106 -4.40 -4.17 5.82
C ILE A 106 -3.82 -2.83 5.37
N SER A 107 -4.59 -1.73 5.44
CA SER A 107 -4.11 -0.42 5.00
C SER A 107 -2.94 0.09 5.84
N PHE A 108 -2.96 -0.10 7.17
CA PHE A 108 -1.82 0.25 8.03
C PHE A 108 -0.62 -0.67 7.81
N ALA A 109 -0.84 -1.97 7.63
CA ALA A 109 0.22 -2.92 7.33
C ALA A 109 0.91 -2.58 6.00
N GLN A 110 0.14 -2.27 4.95
CA GLN A 110 0.67 -1.84 3.66
C GLN A 110 1.38 -0.48 3.77
N ALA A 111 0.82 0.49 4.48
CA ALA A 111 1.49 1.77 4.70
C ALA A 111 2.85 1.58 5.41
N PHE A 112 2.91 0.72 6.43
CA PHE A 112 4.16 0.39 7.11
C PHE A 112 5.17 -0.28 6.16
N VAL A 113 4.75 -1.34 5.46
CA VAL A 113 5.63 -2.13 4.60
C VAL A 113 6.21 -1.30 3.45
N PHE A 114 5.39 -0.51 2.77
CA PHE A 114 5.84 0.27 1.60
C PHE A 114 6.50 1.59 2.00
N LEU A 115 5.92 2.34 2.94
CA LEU A 115 6.37 3.70 3.23
C LEU A 115 7.42 3.74 4.36
N SER A 116 7.20 3.02 5.45
CA SER A 116 8.13 3.05 6.59
C SER A 116 9.31 2.10 6.40
N PHE A 117 9.08 0.91 5.83
CA PHE A 117 10.11 -0.13 5.75
C PHE A 117 10.86 -0.12 4.41
N LEU A 118 10.14 -0.14 3.28
CA LEU A 118 10.75 -0.29 1.96
C LEU A 118 11.42 0.99 1.47
N MET A 119 10.75 2.14 1.57
CA MET A 119 11.27 3.42 1.05
C MET A 119 12.67 3.81 1.54
N PRO A 120 13.00 3.76 2.86
CA PRO A 120 14.37 4.05 3.32
C PRO A 120 15.42 3.11 2.70
N ARG A 121 15.07 1.84 2.48
CA ARG A 121 15.96 0.84 1.88
C ARG A 121 16.18 1.10 0.40
N LEU A 122 15.12 1.43 -0.33
CA LEU A 122 15.23 1.87 -1.72
C LEU A 122 16.13 3.09 -1.83
N ASN A 123 15.95 4.10 -0.97
CA ASN A 123 16.82 5.28 -0.94
C ASN A 123 18.30 4.92 -0.72
N SER A 124 18.58 3.96 0.18
CA SER A 124 19.96 3.50 0.41
C SER A 124 20.56 2.73 -0.79
N LEU A 125 19.72 2.07 -1.60
CA LEU A 125 20.15 1.30 -2.76
C LEU A 125 20.33 2.18 -4.01
N THR A 126 19.44 3.14 -4.22
CA THR A 126 19.36 3.94 -5.45
C THR A 126 20.16 5.23 -5.35
N ASN A 127 20.34 5.77 -4.15
CA ASN A 127 20.82 7.14 -3.91
C ASN A 127 20.02 8.20 -4.69
N SER A 128 18.76 7.90 -5.04
CA SER A 128 17.90 8.78 -5.82
C SER A 128 16.46 8.69 -5.32
N LEU A 129 15.96 9.80 -4.76
CA LEU A 129 14.59 9.87 -4.26
C LEU A 129 13.59 9.51 -5.36
N LEU A 130 13.71 10.11 -6.55
CA LEU A 130 12.80 9.86 -7.66
C LEU A 130 12.78 8.37 -8.05
N LEU A 131 13.95 7.73 -8.13
CA LEU A 131 14.02 6.32 -8.47
C LEU A 131 13.39 5.44 -7.38
N SER A 132 13.59 5.76 -6.11
CA SER A 132 12.94 5.07 -5.00
C SER A 132 11.41 5.22 -5.03
N LEU A 133 10.90 6.42 -5.34
CA LEU A 133 9.46 6.66 -5.49
C LEU A 133 8.88 5.80 -6.63
N ILE A 134 9.56 5.76 -7.78
CA ILE A 134 9.14 4.96 -8.93
C ILE A 134 9.16 3.47 -8.58
N ILE A 135 10.25 2.95 -8.01
CA ILE A 135 10.36 1.53 -7.65
C ILE A 135 9.32 1.16 -6.60
N ASN A 136 9.12 1.99 -5.58
CA ASN A 136 8.10 1.76 -4.56
C ASN A 136 6.70 1.69 -5.18
N ALA A 137 6.37 2.63 -6.06
CA ALA A 137 5.09 2.67 -6.75
C ALA A 137 4.88 1.44 -7.66
N LEU A 138 5.93 0.98 -8.36
CA LEU A 138 5.87 -0.22 -9.18
C LEU A 138 5.62 -1.47 -8.34
N ILE A 139 6.33 -1.65 -7.23
CA ILE A 139 6.13 -2.81 -6.33
C ILE A 139 4.74 -2.75 -5.68
N PHE A 140 4.31 -1.56 -5.24
CA PHE A 140 2.95 -1.35 -4.73
C PHE A 140 1.89 -1.68 -5.77
N THR A 141 2.10 -1.31 -7.04
CA THR A 141 1.19 -1.69 -8.12
C THR A 141 1.20 -3.21 -8.30
N ALA A 142 2.37 -3.82 -8.33
CA ALA A 142 2.53 -5.25 -8.58
C ALA A 142 1.88 -6.15 -7.52
N ILE A 143 1.77 -5.75 -6.25
CA ILE A 143 1.01 -6.55 -5.27
C ILE A 143 -0.48 -6.71 -5.64
N HIS A 144 -1.01 -5.86 -6.50
CA HIS A 144 -2.39 -5.93 -6.99
C HIS A 144 -2.57 -6.91 -8.15
N PHE A 145 -1.53 -7.62 -8.60
CA PHE A 145 -1.66 -8.73 -9.55
C PHE A 145 -2.60 -9.84 -9.06
N VAL A 146 -2.93 -9.85 -7.77
CA VAL A 146 -3.93 -10.76 -7.17
C VAL A 146 -5.34 -10.52 -7.72
N TYR A 147 -5.64 -9.35 -8.28
CA TYR A 147 -6.96 -8.99 -8.76
C TYR A 147 -7.12 -9.27 -10.26
N ALA A 148 -8.33 -9.71 -10.67
CA ALA A 148 -8.64 -10.08 -12.04
C ALA A 148 -8.53 -8.89 -13.01
N ASP A 149 -8.99 -7.71 -12.58
CA ASP A 149 -9.08 -6.50 -13.41
C ASP A 149 -7.80 -5.65 -13.37
N PHE A 150 -6.69 -6.22 -12.87
CA PHE A 150 -5.42 -5.52 -12.64
C PHE A 150 -5.00 -4.59 -13.78
N TYR A 151 -5.04 -5.04 -15.04
CA TYR A 151 -4.51 -4.27 -16.17
C TYR A 151 -5.27 -2.95 -16.42
N HIS A 152 -6.56 -2.90 -16.10
CA HIS A 152 -7.37 -1.68 -16.22
C HIS A 152 -7.05 -0.69 -15.09
N GLU A 153 -6.65 -1.19 -13.92
CA GLU A 153 -6.42 -0.39 -12.71
C GLU A 153 -4.94 -0.06 -12.47
N ALA A 154 -4.00 -0.77 -13.13
CA ALA A 154 -2.57 -0.64 -12.89
C ALA A 154 -2.05 0.80 -13.01
N GLY A 155 -2.53 1.55 -13.99
CA GLY A 155 -2.13 2.95 -14.18
C GLY A 155 -2.52 3.84 -13.01
N ILE A 156 -3.75 3.72 -12.51
CA ILE A 156 -4.18 4.51 -11.35
C ILE A 156 -3.53 4.03 -10.06
N LEU A 157 -3.35 2.72 -9.88
CA LEU A 157 -2.63 2.17 -8.73
C LEU A 157 -1.19 2.67 -8.65
N PHE A 158 -0.51 2.75 -9.80
CA PHE A 158 0.83 3.32 -9.88
C PHE A 158 0.86 4.79 -9.50
N LEU A 159 -0.04 5.61 -10.05
CA LEU A 159 -0.12 7.04 -9.72
C LEU A 159 -0.43 7.28 -8.23
N VAL A 160 -1.36 6.51 -7.68
CA VAL A 160 -1.71 6.57 -6.25
C VAL A 160 -0.54 6.11 -5.38
N GLY A 161 0.11 5.00 -5.72
CA GLY A 161 1.30 4.50 -5.02
C GLY A 161 2.47 5.48 -5.04
N PHE A 162 2.70 6.12 -6.20
CA PHE A 162 3.70 7.17 -6.35
C PHE A 162 3.35 8.40 -5.50
N GLY A 163 2.08 8.82 -5.52
CA GLY A 163 1.60 9.93 -4.71
C GLY A 163 1.76 9.68 -3.20
N PHE A 164 1.40 8.50 -2.72
CA PHE A 164 1.64 8.10 -1.33
C PHE A 164 3.12 8.15 -0.96
N ALA A 165 3.98 7.56 -1.80
CA ALA A 165 5.42 7.54 -1.59
C ALA A 165 5.98 8.97 -1.54
N ALA A 166 5.54 9.84 -2.45
CA ALA A 166 5.99 11.23 -2.53
C ALA A 166 5.56 12.02 -1.30
N VAL A 167 4.27 12.00 -0.94
CA VAL A 167 3.76 12.69 0.26
C VAL A 167 4.50 12.21 1.50
N TYR A 168 4.69 10.91 1.65
CA TYR A 168 5.39 10.34 2.80
C TYR A 168 6.87 10.71 2.85
N ALA A 169 7.56 10.77 1.70
CA ALA A 169 8.97 11.16 1.64
C ALA A 169 9.20 12.59 2.14
N TYR A 170 8.28 13.52 1.88
CA TYR A 170 8.38 14.91 2.34
C TYR A 170 7.73 15.14 3.71
N TYR A 171 6.71 14.38 4.06
CA TYR A 171 5.91 14.54 5.27
C TYR A 171 5.75 13.21 6.01
N PRO A 172 6.83 12.60 6.54
CA PRO A 172 6.76 11.25 7.11
C PRO A 172 5.89 11.22 8.37
N ASN A 173 4.72 10.61 8.26
CA ASN A 173 3.86 10.28 9.38
C ASN A 173 3.00 9.05 9.05
N LEU A 174 3.31 7.90 9.67
CA LEU A 174 2.65 6.63 9.36
C LEU A 174 1.17 6.63 9.75
N LEU A 175 0.79 7.38 10.79
CA LEU A 175 -0.62 7.46 11.21
C LEU A 175 -1.47 8.09 10.11
N TRP A 176 -1.06 9.26 9.61
CA TRP A 176 -1.81 9.93 8.54
C TRP A 176 -1.76 9.16 7.23
N ALA A 177 -0.62 8.57 6.85
CA ALA A 177 -0.54 7.72 5.68
C ALA A 177 -1.46 6.50 5.77
N GLY A 178 -1.51 5.84 6.94
CA GLY A 178 -2.39 4.70 7.20
C GLY A 178 -3.87 5.08 7.15
N ILE A 179 -4.26 6.21 7.75
CA ILE A 179 -5.63 6.74 7.67
C ILE A 179 -6.02 7.08 6.24
N SER A 180 -5.17 7.82 5.52
CA SER A 180 -5.38 8.15 4.10
C SER A 180 -5.59 6.89 3.26
N HIS A 181 -4.75 5.88 3.49
CA HIS A 181 -4.87 4.61 2.79
C HIS A 181 -6.14 3.85 3.17
N ALA A 182 -6.52 3.81 4.45
CA ALA A 182 -7.74 3.15 4.90
C ALA A 182 -8.99 3.77 4.27
N VAL A 183 -9.06 5.11 4.18
CA VAL A 183 -10.17 5.81 3.52
C VAL A 183 -10.23 5.45 2.03
N LEU A 184 -9.11 5.53 1.31
CA LEU A 184 -9.09 5.24 -0.12
C LEU A 184 -9.38 3.76 -0.40
N ASN A 185 -8.79 2.85 0.37
CA ASN A 185 -9.04 1.41 0.26
C ASN A 185 -10.51 1.09 0.50
N PHE A 186 -11.12 1.66 1.55
CA PHE A 186 -12.53 1.48 1.84
C PHE A 186 -13.41 1.90 0.66
N VAL A 187 -13.20 3.10 0.10
CA VAL A 187 -14.01 3.62 -1.01
C VAL A 187 -13.78 2.80 -2.30
N THR A 188 -12.54 2.44 -2.60
CA THR A 188 -12.17 1.57 -3.73
C THR A 188 -12.94 0.26 -3.68
N VAL A 189 -12.84 -0.48 -2.58
CA VAL A 189 -13.53 -1.77 -2.43
C VAL A 189 -15.05 -1.58 -2.36
N LEU A 190 -15.56 -0.52 -1.73
CA LEU A 190 -16.99 -0.24 -1.63
C LEU A 190 -17.66 -0.12 -3.00
N PHE A 191 -16.96 0.43 -3.99
CA PHE A 191 -17.45 0.56 -5.36
C PHE A 191 -17.02 -0.58 -6.28
N GLY A 192 -16.48 -1.67 -5.74
CA GLY A 192 -16.16 -2.87 -6.52
C GLY A 192 -14.82 -2.85 -7.24
N PHE A 193 -14.06 -1.75 -7.16
CA PHE A 193 -12.66 -1.74 -7.62
C PHE A 193 -11.84 -2.64 -6.70
N LEU A 194 -10.88 -3.39 -7.24
CA LEU A 194 -10.07 -4.36 -6.48
C LEU A 194 -10.90 -5.37 -5.65
N SER A 195 -12.08 -5.77 -6.09
CA SER A 195 -12.94 -6.72 -5.34
C SER A 195 -12.85 -8.17 -5.82
N ASN A 196 -12.43 -8.38 -7.08
CA ASN A 196 -12.38 -9.70 -7.72
C ASN A 196 -10.96 -10.26 -7.72
N ILE A 197 -10.70 -11.31 -6.94
CA ILE A 197 -9.41 -12.04 -6.96
C ILE A 197 -9.35 -12.89 -8.24
N ARG A 198 -8.22 -12.85 -8.95
CA ARG A 198 -7.99 -13.55 -10.21
C ARG A 198 -8.26 -15.06 -10.09
N SER A 199 -8.86 -15.66 -11.13
CA SER A 199 -9.10 -17.10 -11.26
C SER A 199 -7.84 -17.90 -11.57
#